data_AF-A0A258GU40-F1
#
_entry.id   AF-A0A258GU40-F1
#
_cell.length_a   1.000
_cell.length_b   1.000
_cell.length_c   1.000
_cell.angle_alpha   90.00
_cell.angle_beta   90.00
_cell.angle_gamma   90.00
#
_symmetry.space_group_name_H-M   'P 1'
#
loop_
_entity.id
_entity.type
_entity.pdbx_description
1 polymer ?
#
loop_
_entity_poly.entity_id
_entity_poly.type
_entity_poly.pdbx_seq_one_letter_code
_entity_poly.pdbx_strand_id
1 'polypeptide(L)'
;MGVDWPLVFQGAKTVLDPLASASWPIVIGLTAWAFRKPIESMIGRVRQFSGFGTTAEFATREAITHQQEAKNTSNPVLPAIADASKFPPADPVFDILDRQLRSLLDQVISEDDALKLAWAIRQRSISEANRIHETNYRLIFGSQIFALKTLNTVGQGLVSEFENYYNEKVLVNSQWEGIHKGRNFEQWGQFLLDAEYVVIVEGSDPPIVQITSFGKQFLHWMVLAGVSEFKVG
;
A
#
# COMPACT_ATOMS: atom_id res chain seq x y z
N MET A 1 -60.29 -6.46 6.09
CA MET A 1 -60.96 -5.19 6.47
C MET A 1 -60.01 -4.07 6.05
N GLY A 2 -60.29 -3.42 4.92
CA GLY A 2 -59.50 -2.29 4.44
C GLY A 2 -59.86 -1.04 5.25
N VAL A 3 -58.85 -0.34 5.76
CA VAL A 3 -59.04 0.94 6.44
C VAL A 3 -59.13 2.00 5.36
N ASP A 4 -60.34 2.51 5.10
CA ASP A 4 -60.57 3.66 4.23
C ASP A 4 -59.99 4.91 4.90
N TRP A 5 -58.87 5.39 4.38
CA TRP A 5 -58.24 6.62 4.83
C TRP A 5 -59.06 7.83 4.38
N PRO A 6 -59.33 8.81 5.26
CA PRO A 6 -60.15 9.96 4.92
C PRO A 6 -59.51 10.78 3.79
N LEU A 7 -60.36 11.27 2.88
CA LEU A 7 -60.03 12.03 1.65
C LEU A 7 -59.03 13.19 1.85
N VAL A 8 -58.89 13.70 3.08
CA VAL A 8 -57.94 14.75 3.45
C VAL A 8 -56.47 14.30 3.27
N PHE A 9 -56.17 13.00 3.38
CA PHE A 9 -54.80 12.48 3.21
C PHE A 9 -54.38 12.29 1.74
N GLN A 10 -55.32 12.22 0.79
CA GLN A 10 -54.98 12.11 -0.63
C GLN A 10 -54.42 13.42 -1.21
N GLY A 11 -54.87 14.57 -0.68
CA GLY A 11 -54.34 15.88 -1.06
C GLY A 11 -52.93 16.15 -0.55
N ALA A 12 -52.55 15.61 0.62
CA ALA A 12 -51.21 15.80 1.17
C ALA A 12 -50.12 15.06 0.35
N LYS A 13 -50.46 13.89 -0.21
CA LYS A 13 -49.52 13.05 -0.95
C LYS A 13 -49.10 13.67 -2.29
N THR A 14 -50.03 14.33 -2.97
CA THR A 14 -49.79 14.98 -4.27
C THR A 14 -48.91 16.23 -4.18
N VAL A 15 -48.85 16.90 -3.02
CA VAL A 15 -47.98 18.06 -2.80
C VAL A 15 -46.60 17.66 -2.27
N LEU A 16 -46.50 16.57 -1.50
CA LEU A 16 -45.24 16.15 -0.88
C LEU A 16 -44.31 15.36 -1.82
N ASP A 17 -44.84 14.59 -2.76
CA ASP A 17 -44.03 13.82 -3.71
C ASP A 17 -43.09 14.67 -4.61
N PRO A 18 -43.52 15.83 -5.16
CA PRO A 18 -42.60 16.71 -5.91
C PRO A 18 -41.60 17.44 -5.01
N LEU A 19 -41.94 17.72 -3.74
CA LEU A 19 -41.00 18.30 -2.77
C LEU A 19 -39.91 17.30 -2.36
N ALA A 20 -40.28 16.02 -2.20
CA ALA A 20 -39.33 14.95 -1.92
C ALA A 20 -38.37 14.75 -3.10
N SER A 21 -38.86 14.74 -4.35
CA SER A 21 -38.03 14.57 -5.55
C SER A 21 -37.15 15.79 -5.89
N ALA A 22 -37.50 16.99 -5.41
CA ALA A 22 -36.70 18.20 -5.59
C ALA A 22 -35.65 18.44 -4.49
N SER A 23 -35.68 17.66 -3.40
CA SER A 23 -34.81 17.88 -2.24
C SER A 23 -33.41 17.26 -2.34
N TRP A 24 -33.25 16.17 -3.11
CA TRP A 24 -31.96 15.46 -3.21
C TRP A 24 -30.80 16.28 -3.82
N PRO A 25 -30.99 17.18 -4.82
CA PRO A 25 -29.89 18.00 -5.33
C PRO A 25 -29.41 19.03 -4.29
N ILE A 26 -30.34 19.54 -3.48
CA ILE A 26 -30.04 20.49 -2.40
C ILE A 26 -29.24 19.78 -1.30
N VAL A 27 -29.64 18.55 -0.94
CA VAL A 27 -28.90 17.73 0.04
C VAL A 27 -27.50 17.40 -0.46
N ILE A 28 -27.34 17.00 -1.72
CA ILE A 28 -26.01 16.75 -2.32
C ILE A 28 -25.16 18.02 -2.30
N GLY A 29 -25.73 19.17 -2.68
CA GLY A 29 -25.04 20.46 -2.68
C GLY A 29 -24.57 20.88 -1.28
N LEU A 30 -25.45 20.77 -0.27
CA LEU A 30 -25.12 21.05 1.13
C LEU A 30 -24.06 20.09 1.67
N THR A 31 -24.16 18.80 1.34
CA THR A 31 -23.19 17.79 1.76
C THR A 31 -21.83 18.05 1.13
N ALA A 32 -21.76 18.27 -0.19
CA ALA A 32 -20.53 18.61 -0.89
C ALA A 32 -19.89 19.90 -0.34
N TRP A 33 -20.71 20.91 0.00
CA TRP A 33 -20.22 22.15 0.58
C TRP A 33 -19.68 21.98 2.01
N ALA A 34 -20.34 21.19 2.85
CA ALA A 34 -19.88 20.89 4.22
C ALA A 34 -18.53 20.15 4.22
N PHE A 35 -18.30 19.28 3.24
CA PHE A 35 -17.07 18.49 3.12
C PHE A 35 -15.95 19.13 2.30
N ARG A 36 -16.12 20.36 1.78
CA ARG A 36 -15.08 21.02 0.96
C ARG A 36 -13.75 21.23 1.70
N LYS A 37 -13.82 21.65 2.97
CA LYS A 37 -12.61 21.93 3.79
C LYS A 37 -11.81 20.66 4.15
N PRO A 38 -12.45 19.55 4.59
CA PRO A 38 -11.75 18.28 4.79
C PRO A 38 -11.01 17.77 3.54
N ILE A 39 -11.66 17.84 2.37
CA ILE A 39 -11.12 17.34 1.09
C ILE A 39 -9.88 18.13 0.67
N GLU A 40 -9.89 19.46 0.78
CA GLU A 40 -8.69 20.28 0.51
C GLU A 40 -7.50 19.90 1.40
N SER A 41 -7.77 19.56 2.67
CA SER A 41 -6.70 19.14 3.60
C SER A 41 -6.13 17.76 3.25
N MET A 42 -6.95 16.84 2.75
CA MET A 42 -6.51 15.51 2.30
C MET A 42 -5.71 15.59 1.00
N ILE A 43 -6.14 16.40 0.03
CA ILE A 43 -5.40 16.61 -1.23
C ILE A 43 -4.04 17.27 -0.94
N GLY A 44 -3.97 18.18 0.03
CA GLY A 44 -2.70 18.76 0.49
C GLY A 44 -1.72 17.73 1.06
N ARG A 45 -2.22 16.73 1.80
CA ARG A 45 -1.38 15.64 2.37
C ARG A 45 -0.95 14.61 1.33
N VAL A 46 -1.81 14.27 0.37
CA VAL A 46 -1.46 13.34 -0.71
C VAL A 46 -0.36 13.94 -1.62
N ARG A 47 -0.37 15.26 -1.86
CA ARG A 47 0.71 15.95 -2.58
C ARG A 47 2.05 15.99 -1.83
N GLN A 48 2.06 15.81 -0.50
CA GLN A 48 3.31 15.73 0.27
C GLN A 48 3.87 14.30 0.33
N PHE A 49 3.07 13.28 0.01
CA PHE A 49 3.50 11.88 -0.03
C PHE A 49 4.07 11.43 -1.38
N SER A 50 4.07 12.29 -2.42
CA SER A 50 4.72 12.00 -3.72
C SER A 50 6.26 12.13 -3.69
N GLY A 51 6.87 12.19 -2.50
CA GLY A 51 8.32 12.31 -2.30
C GLY A 51 9.05 10.98 -2.05
N PHE A 52 8.34 9.84 -2.00
CA PHE A 52 8.98 8.54 -1.87
C PHE A 52 9.29 7.96 -3.25
N GLY A 53 10.37 8.48 -3.85
CA GLY A 53 11.22 7.88 -4.88
C GLY A 53 10.57 7.10 -6.04
N THR A 54 10.50 7.71 -7.22
CA THR A 54 11.03 7.15 -8.49
C THR A 54 10.83 8.14 -9.64
N THR A 55 11.70 9.15 -9.74
CA THR A 55 12.21 9.53 -11.07
C THR A 55 13.38 8.62 -11.35
N ALA A 56 13.10 7.42 -11.84
CA ALA A 56 14.09 6.61 -12.53
C ALA A 56 14.31 7.26 -13.89
N GLU A 57 15.18 8.27 -13.94
CA GLU A 57 15.85 8.65 -15.17
C GLU A 57 16.65 7.42 -15.61
N PHE A 58 16.13 6.72 -16.61
CA PHE A 58 16.82 5.63 -17.29
C PHE A 58 18.07 6.21 -17.95
N ALA A 59 19.18 6.22 -17.21
CA ALA A 59 20.50 6.35 -17.78
C ALA A 59 20.71 5.18 -18.74
N THR A 60 20.76 5.51 -20.02
CA THR A 60 21.02 4.62 -21.15
C THR A 60 22.22 3.73 -20.86
N ARG A 61 22.00 2.42 -20.98
CA ARG A 61 22.91 1.35 -20.57
C ARG A 61 24.03 1.08 -21.60
N GLU A 62 24.62 2.13 -22.18
CA GLU A 62 25.70 2.01 -23.19
C GLU A 62 27.05 2.62 -22.78
N ALA A 63 27.22 3.13 -21.55
CA ALA A 63 28.45 3.82 -21.14
C ALA A 63 29.26 3.16 -19.99
N ILE A 64 29.04 1.89 -19.64
CA ILE A 64 29.66 1.26 -18.44
C ILE A 64 30.93 0.44 -18.74
N THR A 65 31.57 0.58 -19.91
CA THR A 65 32.79 -0.20 -20.23
C THR A 65 34.12 0.56 -20.00
N HIS A 66 34.12 1.81 -19.56
CA HIS A 66 35.38 2.59 -19.40
C HIS A 66 35.55 3.38 -18.09
N GLN A 67 35.10 2.86 -16.95
CA GLN A 67 35.33 3.52 -15.64
C GLN A 67 35.78 2.59 -14.50
N GLN A 68 36.55 1.56 -14.84
CA GLN A 68 37.38 0.83 -13.87
C GLN A 68 38.83 1.29 -14.00
N GLU A 69 39.13 2.49 -13.53
CA GLU A 69 40.45 2.84 -13.00
C GLU A 69 40.37 4.17 -12.24
N ALA A 70 40.87 4.17 -11.01
CA ALA A 70 41.00 5.29 -10.07
C ALA A 70 39.70 5.88 -9.47
N LYS A 71 39.21 5.28 -8.37
CA LYS A 71 38.63 6.09 -7.30
C LYS A 71 39.10 5.62 -5.93
N ASN A 72 40.05 6.41 -5.43
CA ASN A 72 40.54 6.42 -4.06
C ASN A 72 39.38 6.36 -3.06
N THR A 73 39.59 5.50 -2.08
CA THR A 73 38.92 5.39 -0.79
C THR A 73 38.84 6.75 -0.10
N SER A 74 37.73 7.45 -0.25
CA SER A 74 37.31 8.46 0.73
C SER A 74 36.21 7.83 1.58
N ASN A 75 36.58 7.40 2.79
CA ASN A 75 35.60 7.04 3.80
C ASN A 75 34.61 8.22 3.96
N PRO A 76 33.29 7.99 3.95
CA PRO A 76 32.33 9.05 4.23
C PRO A 76 32.63 9.61 5.61
N VAL A 77 33.05 10.88 5.65
CA VAL A 77 33.28 11.61 6.90
C VAL A 77 31.91 11.78 7.57
N LEU A 78 31.71 11.08 8.68
CA LEU A 78 30.53 11.24 9.51
C LEU A 78 30.46 12.71 10.00
N PRO A 79 29.28 13.36 9.92
CA PRO A 79 29.10 14.71 10.45
C PRO A 79 29.40 14.73 11.95
N ALA A 80 30.07 15.80 12.41
CA ALA A 80 30.47 16.00 13.79
C ALA A 80 29.29 15.86 14.77
N ILE A 81 29.57 15.22 15.91
CA ILE A 81 28.63 14.79 16.95
C ILE A 81 27.61 15.89 17.26
N ALA A 82 26.34 15.56 17.02
CA ALA A 82 25.21 16.45 17.20
C ALA A 82 24.98 16.78 18.68
N ASP A 83 24.69 18.06 18.93
CA ASP A 83 24.23 18.64 20.19
C ASP A 83 23.23 17.73 20.93
N ALA A 84 23.49 17.43 22.21
CA ALA A 84 22.69 16.50 23.01
C ALA A 84 21.22 16.93 23.18
N SER A 85 20.89 18.18 22.82
CA SER A 85 19.51 18.68 22.76
C SER A 85 18.67 18.12 21.61
N LYS A 86 19.26 17.34 20.68
CA LYS A 86 18.56 16.78 19.51
C LYS A 86 18.02 15.36 19.69
N PHE A 87 18.25 14.72 20.85
CA PHE A 87 17.65 13.42 21.11
C PHE A 87 16.15 13.56 21.41
N PRO A 88 15.30 12.64 20.92
CA PRO A 88 13.91 12.61 21.34
C PRO A 88 13.82 12.46 22.86
N PRO A 89 12.81 13.08 23.51
CA PRO A 89 12.63 12.93 24.95
C PRO A 89 12.43 11.45 25.29
N ALA A 90 12.95 11.02 26.44
CA ALA A 90 12.77 9.66 26.93
C ALA A 90 11.28 9.33 27.06
N ASP A 91 10.91 8.14 26.61
CA ASP A 91 9.56 7.61 26.73
C ASP A 91 9.63 6.36 27.61
N PRO A 92 8.99 6.38 28.81
CA PRO A 92 9.11 5.28 29.77
C PRO A 92 8.62 3.94 29.21
N VAL A 93 7.76 3.94 28.19
CA VAL A 93 7.30 2.71 27.52
C VAL A 93 8.44 2.06 26.73
N PHE A 94 9.29 2.86 26.08
CA PHE A 94 10.34 2.38 25.19
C PHE A 94 11.72 2.33 25.85
N ASP A 95 11.94 3.03 26.96
CA ASP A 95 13.23 3.11 27.65
C ASP A 95 13.84 1.74 28.04
N ILE A 96 12.99 0.74 28.34
CA ILE A 96 13.46 -0.62 28.65
C ILE A 96 13.99 -1.30 27.38
N LEU A 97 13.24 -1.20 26.28
CA LEU A 97 13.61 -1.80 24.99
C LEU A 97 14.84 -1.11 24.41
N ASP A 98 14.91 0.21 24.49
CA ASP A 98 16.06 1.00 24.01
C ASP A 98 17.34 0.62 24.74
N ARG A 99 17.29 0.43 26.07
CA ARG A 99 18.46 -0.02 26.85
C ARG A 99 18.89 -1.43 26.46
N GLN A 100 17.95 -2.35 26.26
CA GLN A 100 18.25 -3.71 25.81
C GLN A 100 18.87 -3.70 24.40
N LEU A 101 18.31 -2.93 23.48
CA LEU A 101 18.79 -2.85 22.11
C LEU A 101 20.18 -2.22 22.02
N ARG A 102 20.44 -1.16 22.79
CA ARG A 102 21.78 -0.57 22.93
C ARG A 102 22.78 -1.57 23.51
N SER A 103 22.42 -2.29 24.57
CA SER A 103 23.27 -3.34 25.13
C SER A 103 23.58 -4.45 24.13
N LEU A 104 22.60 -4.87 23.32
CA LEU A 104 22.83 -5.87 22.28
C LEU A 104 23.72 -5.34 21.15
N LEU A 105 23.51 -4.08 20.74
CA LEU A 105 24.34 -3.39 19.76
C LEU A 105 25.81 -3.31 20.23
N ASP A 106 26.03 -2.91 21.48
CA ASP A 106 27.37 -2.79 22.04
C ASP A 106 28.08 -4.15 22.21
N GLN A 107 27.32 -5.23 22.42
CA GLN A 107 27.85 -6.60 22.50
C GLN A 107 28.23 -7.19 21.14
N VAL A 108 27.42 -6.93 20.10
CA VAL A 108 27.61 -7.55 18.76
C VAL A 108 28.54 -6.71 17.89
N ILE A 109 28.49 -5.38 18.00
CA ILE A 109 29.23 -4.44 17.17
C ILE A 109 30.05 -3.53 18.10
N SER A 110 31.27 -3.97 18.42
CA SER A 110 32.18 -3.16 19.24
C SER A 110 32.85 -2.08 18.38
N GLU A 111 32.80 -0.84 18.91
CA GLU A 111 33.63 0.32 18.54
C GLU A 111 33.43 1.00 17.16
N ASP A 112 32.66 0.44 16.23
CA ASP A 112 32.35 1.12 14.94
C ASP A 112 30.95 1.75 14.93
N ASP A 113 30.90 3.06 15.18
CA ASP A 113 29.66 3.86 15.14
C ASP A 113 28.97 3.85 13.76
N ALA A 114 29.74 3.76 12.67
CA ALA A 114 29.18 3.68 11.32
C ALA A 114 28.44 2.36 11.12
N LEU A 115 29.01 1.26 11.62
CA LEU A 115 28.40 -0.07 11.56
C LEU A 115 27.16 -0.15 12.46
N LYS A 116 27.18 0.45 13.66
CA LYS A 116 26.01 0.56 14.54
C LYS A 116 24.87 1.31 13.86
N LEU A 117 25.17 2.46 13.22
CA LEU A 117 24.17 3.23 12.47
C LEU A 117 23.59 2.43 11.30
N ALA A 118 24.44 1.78 10.50
CA ALA A 118 24.00 0.96 9.38
C ALA A 118 23.07 -0.18 9.83
N TRP A 119 23.40 -0.84 10.95
CA TRP A 119 22.55 -1.87 11.54
C TRP A 119 21.22 -1.31 12.04
N ALA A 120 21.22 -0.16 12.72
CA ALA A 120 20.00 0.50 13.20
C ALA A 120 19.08 0.88 12.03
N ILE A 121 19.63 1.45 10.94
CA ILE A 121 18.88 1.75 9.72
C ILE A 121 18.27 0.48 9.12
N ARG A 122 19.04 -0.63 9.08
CA ARG A 122 18.55 -1.91 8.57
C ARG A 122 17.40 -2.46 9.41
N GLN A 123 17.50 -2.45 10.73
CA GLN A 123 16.42 -2.90 11.61
C GLN A 123 15.17 -2.03 11.50
N ARG A 124 15.34 -0.71 11.41
CA ARG A 124 14.22 0.21 11.17
C ARG A 124 13.54 -0.10 9.84
N SER A 125 14.30 -0.33 8.79
CA SER A 125 13.78 -0.66 7.46
C SER A 125 12.99 -1.97 7.47
N ILE A 126 13.48 -3.00 8.17
CA ILE A 126 12.76 -4.28 8.34
C ILE A 126 11.44 -4.06 9.08
N SER A 127 11.47 -3.27 10.17
CA SER A 127 10.28 -2.97 10.97
C SER A 127 9.22 -2.20 10.16
N GLU A 128 9.65 -1.22 9.37
CA GLU A 128 8.75 -0.47 8.48
C GLU A 128 8.17 -1.35 7.37
N ALA A 129 8.99 -2.21 6.73
CA ALA A 129 8.50 -3.15 5.74
C ALA A 129 7.42 -4.07 6.34
N ASN A 130 7.65 -4.63 7.53
CA ASN A 130 6.66 -5.46 8.22
C ASN A 130 5.36 -4.70 8.51
N ARG A 131 5.44 -3.43 8.93
CA ARG A 131 4.27 -2.58 9.17
C ARG A 131 3.48 -2.30 7.88
N ILE A 132 4.18 -2.05 6.77
CA ILE A 132 3.57 -1.88 5.45
C ILE A 132 2.88 -3.17 5.02
N HIS A 133 3.54 -4.33 5.17
CA HIS A 133 2.95 -5.63 4.84
C HIS A 133 1.71 -5.94 5.69
N GLU A 134 1.73 -5.64 6.98
CA GLU A 134 0.56 -5.79 7.84
C GLU A 134 -0.60 -4.91 7.36
N THR A 135 -0.31 -3.64 7.04
CA THR A 135 -1.33 -2.70 6.53
C THR A 135 -1.90 -3.20 5.21
N ASN A 136 -1.04 -3.61 4.27
CA ASN A 136 -1.45 -4.12 2.97
C ASN A 136 -2.19 -5.45 3.09
N TYR A 137 -1.83 -6.33 4.03
CA TYR A 137 -2.55 -7.58 4.29
C TYR A 137 -4.00 -7.34 4.69
N ARG A 138 -4.27 -6.27 5.45
CA ARG A 138 -5.63 -5.89 5.82
C ARG A 138 -6.45 -5.41 4.61
N LEU A 139 -5.80 -4.88 3.57
CA LEU A 139 -6.45 -4.30 2.39
C LEU A 139 -6.55 -5.26 1.20
N ILE A 140 -5.56 -6.15 1.03
CA ILE A 140 -5.47 -7.08 -0.09
C ILE A 140 -6.54 -8.18 0.01
N PHE A 141 -7.14 -8.59 -1.10
CA PHE A 141 -8.12 -9.67 -1.13
C PHE A 141 -7.45 -11.05 -1.20
N GLY A 142 -8.13 -12.09 -0.72
CA GLY A 142 -7.64 -13.48 -0.82
C GLY A 142 -7.34 -13.91 -2.26
N SER A 143 -8.21 -13.52 -3.21
CA SER A 143 -7.98 -13.75 -4.65
C SER A 143 -6.68 -13.15 -5.19
N GLN A 144 -6.28 -11.97 -4.70
CA GLN A 144 -5.04 -11.31 -5.10
C GLN A 144 -3.82 -11.96 -4.45
N ILE A 145 -3.93 -12.40 -3.19
CA ILE A 145 -2.88 -13.20 -2.52
C ILE A 145 -2.66 -14.50 -3.29
N PHE A 146 -3.73 -15.16 -3.73
CA PHE A 146 -3.62 -16.38 -4.54
C PHE A 146 -2.87 -16.10 -5.85
N ALA A 147 -3.25 -15.05 -6.58
CA ALA A 147 -2.56 -14.63 -7.80
C ALA A 147 -1.07 -14.33 -7.57
N LEU A 148 -0.72 -13.64 -6.47
CA LEU A 148 0.68 -13.41 -6.08
C LEU A 148 1.44 -14.72 -5.80
N LYS A 149 0.82 -15.69 -5.12
CA LYS A 149 1.41 -17.01 -4.88
C LYS A 149 1.68 -17.74 -6.19
N THR A 150 0.72 -17.74 -7.11
CA THR A 150 0.89 -18.31 -8.46
C THR A 150 2.07 -17.65 -9.17
N LEU A 151 2.12 -16.31 -9.18
CA LEU A 151 3.20 -15.56 -9.81
C LEU A 151 4.57 -15.84 -9.16
N ASN A 152 4.62 -16.04 -7.84
CA ASN A 152 5.83 -16.42 -7.14
C ASN A 152 6.35 -17.82 -7.53
N THR A 153 5.46 -18.74 -7.90
CA THR A 153 5.84 -20.07 -8.39
C THR A 153 6.41 -20.01 -9.81
N VAL A 154 5.78 -19.25 -10.72
CA VAL A 154 6.20 -19.17 -12.13
C VAL A 154 7.26 -18.10 -12.41
N GLY A 155 7.43 -17.15 -11.50
CA GLY A 155 8.34 -15.99 -11.62
C GLY A 155 7.73 -14.83 -12.40
N GLN A 156 7.14 -15.10 -13.56
CA GLN A 156 6.47 -14.14 -14.45
C GLN A 156 5.31 -14.80 -15.19
N GLY A 157 4.35 -14.01 -15.69
CA GLY A 157 3.25 -14.50 -16.51
C GLY A 157 2.69 -13.43 -17.43
N LEU A 158 1.85 -13.81 -18.39
CA LEU A 158 1.22 -12.85 -19.30
C LEU A 158 0.08 -12.13 -18.57
N VAL A 159 -0.08 -10.83 -18.78
CA VAL A 159 -1.20 -10.07 -18.17
C VAL A 159 -2.56 -10.70 -18.53
N SER A 160 -2.72 -11.20 -19.76
CA SER A 160 -3.93 -11.89 -20.22
C SER A 160 -4.24 -13.17 -19.45
N GLU A 161 -3.23 -13.88 -18.92
CA GLU A 161 -3.47 -15.07 -18.09
C GLU A 161 -4.09 -14.70 -16.74
N PHE A 162 -3.66 -13.57 -16.16
CA PHE A 162 -4.23 -13.03 -14.93
C PHE A 162 -5.64 -12.47 -15.15
N GLU A 163 -5.89 -11.87 -16.32
CA GLU A 163 -7.23 -11.44 -16.72
C GLU A 163 -8.18 -12.63 -16.86
N ASN A 164 -7.73 -13.71 -17.52
CA ASN A 164 -8.49 -14.95 -17.60
C ASN A 164 -8.73 -15.55 -16.21
N TYR A 165 -7.74 -15.57 -15.33
CA TYR A 165 -7.91 -16.00 -13.94
C TYR A 165 -8.98 -15.17 -13.21
N TYR A 166 -8.97 -13.85 -13.36
CA TYR A 166 -9.97 -12.98 -12.77
C TYR A 166 -11.38 -13.32 -13.26
N ASN A 167 -11.56 -13.39 -14.59
CA ASN A 167 -12.86 -13.66 -15.21
C ASN A 167 -13.39 -15.06 -14.87
N GLU A 168 -12.54 -16.08 -14.90
CA GLU A 168 -12.94 -17.48 -14.77
C GLU A 168 -12.94 -18.02 -13.34
N LYS A 169 -12.19 -17.41 -12.42
CA LYS A 169 -12.04 -17.91 -11.04
C LYS A 169 -12.49 -16.90 -10.01
N VAL A 170 -12.24 -15.61 -10.20
CA VAL A 170 -12.55 -14.61 -9.18
C VAL A 170 -14.03 -14.23 -9.22
N LEU A 171 -14.56 -13.93 -10.40
CA LEU A 171 -15.95 -13.50 -10.56
C LEU A 171 -16.98 -14.60 -10.29
N VAL A 172 -16.62 -15.87 -10.52
CA VAL A 172 -17.54 -17.01 -10.34
C VAL A 172 -17.45 -17.67 -8.96
N ASN A 173 -16.42 -17.33 -8.17
CA ASN A 173 -16.25 -17.91 -6.84
C ASN A 173 -17.21 -17.22 -5.87
N SER A 174 -18.16 -17.98 -5.32
CA SER A 174 -19.18 -17.48 -4.39
C SER A 174 -18.60 -16.81 -3.13
N GLN A 175 -17.36 -17.13 -2.75
CA GLN A 175 -16.68 -16.47 -1.63
C GLN A 175 -16.22 -15.04 -1.96
N TRP A 176 -16.00 -14.72 -3.23
CA TRP A 176 -15.42 -13.45 -3.68
C TRP A 176 -16.34 -12.62 -4.55
N GLU A 177 -17.34 -13.24 -5.19
CA GLU A 177 -18.29 -12.61 -6.11
C GLU A 177 -18.91 -11.34 -5.53
N GLY A 178 -19.36 -11.38 -4.26
CA GLY A 178 -20.01 -10.24 -3.61
C GLY A 178 -19.12 -8.99 -3.48
N ILE A 179 -17.81 -9.18 -3.27
CA ILE A 179 -16.85 -8.09 -3.05
C ILE A 179 -16.33 -7.51 -4.37
N HIS A 180 -16.29 -8.32 -5.42
CA HIS A 180 -15.86 -7.88 -6.75
C HIS A 180 -17.01 -7.46 -7.66
N LYS A 181 -18.25 -7.45 -7.17
CA LYS A 181 -19.41 -7.04 -7.95
C LYS A 181 -19.23 -5.64 -8.53
N GLY A 182 -19.22 -5.53 -9.85
CA GLY A 182 -19.05 -4.26 -10.57
C GLY A 182 -17.61 -3.77 -10.69
N ARG A 183 -16.63 -4.56 -10.22
CA ARG A 183 -15.21 -4.32 -10.45
C ARG A 183 -14.79 -4.94 -11.78
N ASN A 184 -13.79 -4.35 -12.45
CA ASN A 184 -13.12 -4.95 -13.61
C ASN A 184 -11.72 -5.48 -13.25
N PHE A 185 -11.06 -6.13 -14.21
CA PHE A 185 -9.72 -6.69 -14.01
C PHE A 185 -8.70 -5.62 -13.61
N GLU A 186 -8.73 -4.44 -14.22
CA GLU A 186 -7.80 -3.35 -13.95
C GLU A 186 -7.94 -2.87 -12.50
N GLN A 187 -9.16 -2.60 -12.03
CA GLN A 187 -9.43 -2.21 -10.65
C GLN A 187 -9.10 -3.32 -9.64
N TRP A 188 -9.17 -4.59 -10.05
CA TRP A 188 -8.75 -5.71 -9.24
C TRP A 188 -7.22 -5.80 -9.15
N GLY A 189 -6.50 -5.64 -10.27
CA GLY A 189 -5.05 -5.70 -10.32
C GLY A 189 -4.36 -4.46 -9.76
N GLN A 190 -5.01 -3.30 -9.79
CA GLN A 190 -4.40 -2.00 -9.47
C GLN A 190 -3.76 -1.97 -8.08
N PHE A 191 -4.40 -2.55 -7.08
CA PHE A 191 -3.83 -2.60 -5.73
C PHE A 191 -2.47 -3.31 -5.69
N LEU A 192 -2.29 -4.38 -6.47
CA LEU A 192 -1.01 -5.12 -6.50
C LEU A 192 0.10 -4.29 -7.13
N LEU A 193 -0.24 -3.43 -8.09
CA LEU A 193 0.68 -2.48 -8.73
C LEU A 193 0.99 -1.32 -7.77
N ASP A 194 -0.03 -0.72 -7.16
CA ASP A 194 0.11 0.40 -6.22
C ASP A 194 0.91 0.02 -4.97
N ALA A 195 0.77 -1.23 -4.51
CA ALA A 195 1.52 -1.78 -3.38
C ALA A 195 2.95 -2.24 -3.77
N GLU A 196 3.35 -2.06 -5.03
CA GLU A 196 4.64 -2.49 -5.59
C GLU A 196 4.91 -4.00 -5.42
N TYR A 197 3.86 -4.83 -5.35
CA TYR A 197 4.00 -6.29 -5.22
C TYR A 197 4.23 -6.96 -6.57
N VAL A 198 3.71 -6.36 -7.64
CA VAL A 198 3.97 -6.77 -9.02
C VAL A 198 4.39 -5.56 -9.85
N VAL A 199 5.05 -5.83 -10.96
CA VAL A 199 5.43 -4.84 -11.96
C VAL A 199 5.09 -5.38 -13.34
N ILE A 200 4.66 -4.50 -14.25
CA ILE A 200 4.50 -4.82 -15.67
C ILE A 200 5.83 -4.54 -16.35
N VAL A 201 6.38 -5.53 -17.05
CA VAL A 201 7.69 -5.40 -17.72
C VAL A 201 7.52 -4.56 -18.98
N GLU A 202 8.07 -3.35 -18.97
CA GLU A 202 8.05 -2.46 -20.12
C GLU A 202 8.78 -3.06 -21.32
N GLY A 203 8.24 -2.81 -22.53
CA GLY A 203 8.82 -3.31 -23.78
C GLY A 203 8.53 -4.78 -24.09
N SER A 204 7.70 -5.46 -23.30
CA SER A 204 7.17 -6.79 -23.62
C SER A 204 5.88 -6.69 -24.45
N ASP A 205 5.80 -7.46 -25.54
CA ASP A 205 4.59 -7.64 -26.35
C ASP A 205 4.40 -9.14 -26.65
N PRO A 206 3.42 -9.82 -26.04
CA PRO A 206 2.40 -9.28 -25.12
C PRO A 206 2.96 -8.83 -23.76
N PRO A 207 2.22 -7.97 -23.01
CA PRO A 207 2.66 -7.46 -21.72
C PRO A 207 2.82 -8.58 -20.68
N ILE A 208 3.96 -8.58 -20.00
CA ILE A 208 4.33 -9.54 -18.95
C ILE A 208 4.20 -8.87 -17.57
N VAL A 209 3.63 -9.59 -16.61
CA VAL A 209 3.64 -9.21 -15.20
C VAL A 209 4.65 -10.07 -14.43
N GLN A 210 5.39 -9.44 -13.52
CA GLN A 210 6.41 -10.08 -12.70
C GLN A 210 6.21 -9.71 -11.23
N ILE A 211 6.42 -10.67 -10.32
CA ILE A 211 6.42 -10.38 -8.88
C ILE A 211 7.72 -9.68 -8.49
N THR A 212 7.62 -8.59 -7.72
CA THR A 212 8.78 -7.83 -7.26
C THR A 212 9.44 -8.52 -6.07
N SER A 213 10.65 -8.08 -5.71
CA SER A 213 11.29 -8.51 -4.45
C SER A 213 10.46 -8.14 -3.22
N PHE A 214 9.73 -7.02 -3.27
CA PHE A 214 8.86 -6.57 -2.18
C PHE A 214 7.60 -7.45 -2.05
N GLY A 215 7.00 -7.87 -3.17
CA GLY A 215 5.91 -8.84 -3.20
C GLY A 215 6.34 -10.23 -2.70
N LYS A 216 7.56 -10.67 -3.03
CA LYS A 216 8.13 -11.92 -2.47
C LYS A 216 8.34 -11.82 -0.96
N GLN A 217 8.86 -10.70 -0.48
CA GLN A 217 9.00 -10.42 0.95
C GLN A 217 7.63 -10.51 1.62
N PHE A 218 6.61 -9.83 1.09
CA PHE A 218 5.24 -9.87 1.62
C PHE A 218 4.72 -11.31 1.83
N LEU A 219 4.90 -12.19 0.84
CA LEU A 219 4.51 -13.60 0.96
C LEU A 219 5.30 -14.33 2.05
N HIS A 220 6.60 -14.04 2.20
CA HIS A 220 7.42 -14.58 3.29
C HIS A 220 6.96 -14.06 4.66
N TRP A 221 6.67 -12.76 4.77
CA TRP A 221 6.11 -12.16 5.96
C TRP A 221 4.79 -12.82 6.37
N MET A 222 3.90 -13.14 5.42
CA MET A 222 2.65 -13.84 5.73
C MET A 222 2.88 -15.18 6.44
N VAL A 223 3.87 -15.95 5.97
CA VAL A 223 4.24 -17.23 6.59
C VAL A 223 4.78 -17.02 8.00
N LEU A 224 5.68 -16.04 8.20
CA LEU A 224 6.25 -15.75 9.51
C LEU A 224 5.22 -15.20 10.51
N ALA A 225 4.28 -14.38 10.04
CA ALA A 225 3.22 -13.80 10.85
C ALA A 225 2.09 -14.80 11.14
N GLY A 226 2.08 -15.98 10.50
CA GLY A 226 1.04 -17.00 10.69
C GLY A 226 -0.33 -16.57 10.18
N VAL A 227 -0.39 -15.67 9.18
CA VAL A 227 -1.64 -15.17 8.61
C VAL A 227 -2.04 -15.94 7.35
N SER A 228 -3.33 -16.15 7.15
CA SER A 228 -3.85 -17.00 6.06
C SER A 228 -4.18 -16.20 4.80
N GLU A 229 -4.05 -16.83 3.63
CA GLU A 229 -4.61 -16.36 2.37
C GLU A 229 -6.14 -16.45 2.28
N PHE A 230 -6.79 -17.27 3.12
CA PHE A 230 -8.22 -17.50 3.08
C PHE A 230 -8.99 -16.34 3.75
N LYS A 231 -8.99 -15.18 3.10
CA LYS A 231 -9.81 -14.02 3.48
C LYS A 231 -10.78 -13.64 2.36
N VAL A 232 -12.00 -13.29 2.78
CA VAL A 232 -13.08 -12.82 1.90
C VAL A 232 -12.84 -11.35 1.55
N GLY A 233 -12.49 -10.53 2.56
CA GLY A 233 -12.04 -9.14 2.45
C GLY A 233 -11.30 -8.71 3.71
#